data_AF-A0A2E9K640-F1
#
_entry.id   AF-A0A2E9K640-F1
#
_cell.length_a   1.000
_cell.length_b   1.000
_cell.length_c   1.000
_cell.angle_alpha   90.00
_cell.angle_beta   90.00
_cell.angle_gamma   90.00
#
_symmetry.space_group_name_H-M   'P 1'
#
loop_
_entity.id
_entity.type
_entity.pdbx_description
1 polymer ?
#
loop_
_entity_poly.entity_id
_entity_poly.type
_entity_poly.pdbx_seq_one_letter_code
_entity_poly.pdbx_strand_id
1 'polypeptide(L)'
;MSLCSLKKSTPSAKPAEPVSVDEFIDDALVYAAGKHVIRQIYPATDSANKDNITPCGPMRRATFTLSEDAIEKLGKLSAETGICRSRLIRIWIENQSSEDIRPLLTNKTP
;
A
#
# COMPACT_ATOMS: atom_id res chain seq x y z
N MET A 1 -23.95 12.42 14.72
CA MET A 1 -22.83 11.62 15.26
C MET A 1 -21.74 12.58 15.75
N SER A 2 -21.44 12.60 17.06
CA SER A 2 -20.53 13.56 17.71
C SER A 2 -19.06 13.12 17.60
N LEU A 3 -18.14 14.05 17.29
CA LEU A 3 -16.70 13.81 17.07
C LEU A 3 -15.88 13.58 18.37
N CYS A 4 -16.54 13.34 19.51
CA CYS A 4 -15.88 13.18 20.80
C CYS A 4 -15.22 11.80 21.05
N SER A 5 -15.31 10.85 20.11
CA SER A 5 -14.79 9.48 20.31
C SER A 5 -13.42 9.22 19.68
N LEU A 6 -12.79 10.20 19.03
CA LEU A 6 -11.42 10.06 18.53
C LEU A 6 -10.41 10.22 19.67
N LYS A 7 -10.48 9.31 20.64
CA LYS A 7 -9.42 9.03 21.61
C LYS A 7 -8.19 8.66 20.77
N LYS A 8 -7.18 9.55 20.76
CA LYS A 8 -5.86 9.30 20.20
C LYS A 8 -5.35 7.97 20.74
N SER A 9 -5.47 6.91 19.96
CA SER A 9 -4.87 5.61 20.27
C SER A 9 -3.36 5.80 20.17
N THR A 10 -2.71 5.62 21.32
CA THR A 10 -1.30 5.27 21.53
C THR A 10 -0.46 5.14 20.25
N PRO A 11 0.64 5.90 20.09
CA PRO A 11 1.59 5.59 19.02
C PRO A 11 2.10 4.17 19.25
N SER A 12 1.74 3.26 18.35
CA SER A 12 2.23 1.87 18.28
C SER A 12 3.66 1.85 17.73
N ALA A 13 4.49 2.77 18.18
CA ALA A 13 5.91 2.83 17.85
C ALA A 13 6.66 2.61 19.17
N LYS A 14 7.56 1.63 19.19
CA LYS A 14 8.50 1.49 20.31
C LYS A 14 9.18 2.85 20.50
N PRO A 15 9.31 3.36 21.74
CA PRO A 15 10.05 4.58 21.98
C PRO A 15 11.44 4.38 21.37
N ALA A 16 11.91 5.36 20.59
CA ALA A 16 13.27 5.35 20.09
C ALA A 16 14.21 5.16 21.29
N GLU A 17 15.16 4.23 21.17
CA GLU A 17 16.18 4.03 22.20
C GLU A 17 16.86 5.38 22.51
N PRO A 18 17.17 5.66 23.78
CA PRO A 18 17.81 6.92 24.16
C PRO A 18 19.19 7.01 23.50
N VAL A 19 19.30 7.90 22.52
CA VAL A 19 20.54 8.18 21.79
C VAL A 19 21.53 8.86 22.74
N SER A 20 22.78 8.40 22.74
CA SER A 20 23.85 9.01 23.54
C SER A 20 24.27 10.38 22.99
N VAL A 21 24.88 11.22 23.82
CA VAL A 21 25.34 12.55 23.38
C VAL A 21 26.37 12.43 22.25
N ASP A 22 27.31 11.49 22.35
CA ASP A 22 28.33 11.27 21.33
C ASP A 22 27.72 10.79 20.01
N GLU A 23 26.74 9.88 20.07
CA GLU A 23 26.02 9.39 18.90
C GLU A 23 25.22 10.51 18.20
N PHE A 24 24.60 11.42 18.98
CA PHE A 24 23.90 12.57 18.42
C PHE A 24 24.86 13.55 17.72
N ILE A 25 26.05 13.76 18.28
CA ILE A 25 27.08 14.63 17.69
C ILE A 25 27.57 14.03 16.37
N ASP A 26 27.86 12.73 16.34
CA ASP A 26 28.32 12.04 15.13
C ASP A 26 27.25 12.05 14.03
N ASP A 27 25.99 11.75 14.36
CA ASP A 27 24.87 11.82 13.40
C ASP A 27 24.71 13.25 12.84
N ALA A 28 24.86 14.28 13.67
CA ALA A 28 24.79 15.67 13.24
C ALA A 28 25.92 16.06 12.27
N LEU A 29 27.15 15.59 12.51
CA LEU A 29 28.29 15.80 11.61
C LEU A 29 28.09 15.09 10.27
N VAL A 30 27.59 13.87 10.28
CA VAL A 30 27.26 13.10 9.08
C VAL A 30 26.15 13.79 8.27
N TYR A 31 25.14 14.33 8.95
CA TYR A 31 24.07 15.12 8.33
C TYR A 31 24.59 16.40 7.69
N ALA A 32 25.42 17.18 8.41
CA ALA A 32 26.03 18.40 7.88
C ALA A 32 26.94 18.13 6.67
N ALA A 33 27.60 16.97 6.63
CA ALA A 33 28.38 16.51 5.49
C ALA A 33 27.53 15.98 4.32
N GLY A 34 26.20 15.91 4.45
CA GLY A 34 25.27 15.41 3.43
C GLY A 34 25.30 13.88 3.25
N LYS A 35 25.85 13.13 4.20
CA LYS A 35 26.08 11.68 4.10
C LYS A 35 25.10 10.84 4.94
N HIS A 36 23.99 11.42 5.39
CA HIS A 36 23.06 10.71 6.27
C HIS A 36 22.32 9.58 5.52
N VAL A 37 22.32 8.40 6.12
CA VAL A 37 21.58 7.24 5.61
C VAL A 37 20.11 7.42 5.97
N ILE A 38 19.21 7.30 5.00
CA ILE A 38 17.77 7.26 5.26
C ILE A 38 17.49 5.97 6.05
N ARG A 39 17.45 6.07 7.39
CA ARG A 39 17.03 4.97 8.25
C ARG A 39 15.55 4.72 8.01
N GLN A 40 15.22 3.53 7.54
CA GLN A 40 13.85 3.11 7.30
C GLN A 40 13.15 2.95 8.66
N ILE A 41 12.31 3.93 9.02
CA ILE A 41 11.65 4.04 10.34
C ILE A 41 10.52 2.99 10.50
N TYR A 42 10.23 2.25 9.44
CA TYR A 42 9.24 1.19 9.40
C TYR A 42 9.96 -0.15 9.22
N PRO A 43 9.66 -1.17 10.04
CA PRO A 43 10.18 -2.51 9.79
C PRO A 43 9.71 -2.94 8.41
N ALA A 44 10.66 -3.27 7.53
CA ALA A 44 10.34 -4.05 6.35
C ALA A 44 9.68 -5.33 6.86
N THR A 45 8.43 -5.57 6.48
CA THR A 45 7.82 -6.88 6.70
C THR A 45 8.66 -7.86 5.90
N ASP A 46 9.35 -8.77 6.58
CA ASP A 46 10.05 -9.91 5.99
C ASP A 46 9.04 -10.82 5.28
N SER A 47 8.60 -10.41 4.10
CA SER A 47 7.92 -11.27 3.14
C SER A 47 8.94 -11.67 2.09
N ALA A 48 9.79 -12.62 2.46
CA ALA A 48 10.58 -13.39 1.53
C ALA A 48 9.64 -14.21 0.63
N ASN A 49 9.17 -13.62 -0.45
CA ASN A 49 8.87 -14.35 -1.68
C ASN A 49 9.44 -13.55 -2.85
N LYS A 50 10.61 -13.98 -3.33
CA LYS A 50 11.30 -13.43 -4.51
C LYS A 50 10.65 -14.01 -5.77
N ASP A 51 9.37 -13.76 -5.95
CA ASP A 51 8.83 -13.63 -7.30
C ASP A 51 9.18 -12.22 -7.75
N ASN A 52 9.68 -12.03 -8.96
CA ASN A 52 10.12 -10.75 -9.53
C ASN A 52 8.94 -9.78 -9.73
N ILE A 53 8.30 -9.37 -8.63
CA ILE A 53 7.32 -8.31 -8.60
C ILE A 53 8.14 -7.07 -8.27
N THR A 54 8.69 -6.45 -9.31
CA THR A 54 9.27 -5.11 -9.20
C THR A 54 8.35 -4.27 -8.31
N PRO A 55 8.84 -3.67 -7.21
CA PRO A 55 8.02 -2.78 -6.42
C PRO A 55 7.74 -1.56 -7.32
N CYS A 56 6.63 -1.65 -8.06
CA CYS A 56 6.01 -0.54 -8.75
C CYS A 56 5.90 0.54 -7.67
N GLY A 57 6.41 1.74 -7.99
CA GLY A 57 6.51 2.84 -7.02
C GLY A 57 5.18 3.19 -6.33
N PRO A 58 5.13 4.29 -5.56
CA PRO A 58 3.95 4.61 -4.75
C PRO A 58 2.66 4.52 -5.59
N MET A 59 1.73 3.66 -5.17
CA MET A 59 0.48 3.42 -5.89
C MET A 59 -0.39 4.67 -5.84
N ARG A 60 -0.86 5.14 -7.00
CA ARG A 60 -1.80 6.27 -7.07
C ARG A 60 -3.22 5.82 -6.73
N ARG A 61 -3.94 6.64 -5.96
CA ARG A 61 -5.37 6.42 -5.67
C ARG A 61 -6.22 6.77 -6.87
N ALA A 62 -7.23 5.95 -7.16
CA ALA A 62 -8.24 6.21 -8.18
C ALA A 62 -9.65 5.96 -7.61
N THR A 63 -10.64 6.68 -8.14
CA THR A 63 -12.06 6.52 -7.83
C THR A 63 -12.79 5.99 -9.06
N PHE A 64 -13.55 4.92 -8.90
CA PHE A 64 -14.29 4.27 -9.99
C PHE A 64 -15.76 4.17 -9.62
N THR A 65 -16.62 4.30 -10.63
CA THR A 65 -18.05 4.00 -10.50
C THR A 65 -18.28 2.56 -10.91
N LEU A 66 -18.87 1.76 -10.02
CA LEU A 66 -19.17 0.35 -10.25
C LEU A 66 -20.68 0.12 -10.10
N SER A 67 -21.22 -0.86 -10.81
CA SER A 67 -22.60 -1.32 -10.58
C SER A 67 -22.74 -2.04 -9.24
N GLU A 68 -23.95 -2.06 -8.69
CA GLU A 68 -24.23 -2.75 -7.42
C GLU A 68 -23.85 -4.24 -7.49
N ASP A 69 -24.24 -4.91 -8.59
CA ASP A 69 -23.88 -6.31 -8.86
C ASP A 69 -22.36 -6.56 -8.82
N ALA A 70 -21.56 -5.63 -9.33
CA ALA A 70 -20.11 -5.75 -9.33
C ALA A 70 -19.54 -5.59 -7.93
N ILE A 71 -20.08 -4.67 -7.14
CA ILE A 71 -19.70 -4.44 -5.74
C ILE A 71 -20.02 -5.68 -4.90
N GLU A 72 -21.19 -6.29 -5.08
CA GLU A 72 -21.58 -7.53 -4.40
C GLU A 72 -20.64 -8.69 -4.74
N LYS A 73 -20.37 -8.91 -6.03
CA LYS A 73 -19.47 -9.99 -6.48
C LYS A 73 -18.06 -9.82 -5.91
N LEU A 74 -17.51 -8.61 -5.95
CA LEU A 74 -16.22 -8.30 -5.33
C LEU A 74 -16.25 -8.52 -3.81
N GLY A 75 -17.36 -8.20 -3.15
CA GLY A 75 -17.56 -8.44 -1.72
C GLY A 75 -17.55 -9.92 -1.36
N LYS A 76 -18.32 -10.75 -2.08
CA LYS A 76 -18.40 -12.20 -1.88
C LYS A 76 -17.01 -12.86 -2.06
N LEU A 77 -16.34 -12.56 -3.17
CA LEU A 77 -14.98 -13.06 -3.44
C LEU A 77 -13.96 -12.61 -2.37
N SER A 78 -14.07 -11.37 -1.90
CA SER A 78 -13.18 -10.86 -0.85
C SER A 78 -13.37 -11.60 0.48
N ALA A 79 -14.62 -11.92 0.83
CA ALA A 79 -14.93 -12.67 2.05
C ALA A 79 -14.48 -14.13 1.97
N GLU A 80 -14.64 -14.77 0.81
CA GLU A 80 -14.25 -16.18 0.59
C GLU A 80 -12.73 -16.37 0.53
N THR A 81 -12.02 -15.48 -0.16
CA THR A 81 -10.57 -15.61 -0.39
C THR A 81 -9.70 -14.90 0.65
N GLY A 82 -10.28 -13.96 1.41
CA GLY A 82 -9.52 -13.05 2.28
C GLY A 82 -8.73 -11.97 1.53
N ILE A 83 -8.81 -11.91 0.19
CA ILE A 83 -8.12 -10.90 -0.61
C ILE A 83 -8.95 -9.61 -0.63
N CYS A 84 -8.34 -8.45 -0.37
CA CYS A 84 -9.06 -7.18 -0.40
C CYS A 84 -9.53 -6.80 -1.81
N ARG A 85 -10.67 -6.11 -1.91
CA ARG A 85 -11.30 -5.72 -3.19
C ARG A 85 -10.33 -5.03 -4.16
N SER A 86 -9.50 -4.10 -3.69
CA SER A 86 -8.54 -3.39 -4.54
C SER A 86 -7.40 -4.28 -5.05
N ARG A 87 -7.04 -5.35 -4.32
CA ARG A 87 -6.08 -6.35 -4.80
C ARG A 87 -6.72 -7.28 -5.84
N LEU A 88 -7.97 -7.68 -5.64
CA LEU A 88 -8.71 -8.45 -6.65
C LEU A 88 -8.79 -7.70 -7.98
N ILE A 89 -9.14 -6.41 -7.97
CA ILE A 89 -9.19 -5.58 -9.18
C ILE A 89 -7.83 -5.55 -9.89
N ARG A 90 -6.73 -5.41 -9.16
CA ARG A 90 -5.37 -5.41 -9.74
C ARG A 90 -5.03 -6.73 -10.40
N ILE A 91 -5.24 -7.84 -9.71
CA ILE A 91 -5.01 -9.20 -10.26
C ILE A 91 -5.84 -9.38 -11.53
N TRP A 92 -7.10 -8.94 -11.52
CA TRP A 92 -7.98 -9.11 -12.66
C TRP A 92 -7.54 -8.30 -13.87
N ILE A 93 -7.08 -7.06 -13.66
CA ILE A 93 -6.51 -6.21 -14.71
C ILE A 93 -5.23 -6.84 -15.27
N GLU A 94 -4.35 -7.37 -14.43
CA GLU A 94 -3.11 -8.02 -14.85
C GLU A 94 -3.41 -9.25 -15.71
N ASN A 95 -4.32 -10.12 -15.27
CA ASN A 95 -4.77 -11.29 -16.02
C ASN A 95 -5.39 -10.91 -17.38
N GLN A 96 -6.17 -9.83 -17.41
CA GLN A 96 -6.84 -9.39 -18.64
C GLN A 96 -5.88 -8.65 -19.59
N SER A 97 -4.82 -8.02 -19.08
CA SER A 97 -3.85 -7.29 -19.90
C SER A 97 -3.04 -8.17 -20.85
N SER A 98 -2.98 -9.48 -20.57
CA SER A 98 -2.39 -10.49 -21.46
C SER A 98 -3.25 -10.76 -22.71
N GLU A 99 -4.53 -10.41 -22.68
CA GLU A 99 -5.49 -10.61 -23.76
C GLU A 99 -5.89 -9.27 -24.39
N ASP A 100 -6.03 -9.21 -25.72
CA ASP A 100 -6.49 -8.00 -26.39
C ASP A 100 -7.96 -7.70 -26.01
N ILE A 101 -8.16 -6.75 -25.08
CA ILE A 101 -9.48 -6.28 -24.63
C ILE A 101 -10.21 -5.43 -25.65
N ARG A 102 -9.49 -4.82 -26.60
CA ARG A 102 -10.02 -3.88 -27.60
C ARG A 102 -11.30 -4.38 -28.31
N PRO A 103 -11.38 -5.63 -28.81
CA PRO A 103 -12.60 -6.15 -29.45
C PRO A 103 -13.79 -6.33 -28.50
N LEU A 104 -13.58 -6.46 -27.18
CA LEU A 104 -14.68 -6.57 -26.21
C LEU A 104 -15.30 -5.20 -25.91
N LEU A 105 -14.49 -4.14 -25.99
CA LEU A 105 -14.92 -2.77 -25.75
C LEU A 105 -15.81 -2.24 -26.89
N THR A 106 -15.64 -2.70 -28.13
CA THR A 106 -16.43 -2.22 -29.27
C THR A 106 -17.87 -2.74 -29.28
N ASN A 107 -18.18 -3.80 -28.53
CA ASN A 107 -19.47 -4.48 -28.57
C ASN A 107 -20.43 -4.13 -27.42
N LYS A 108 -19.99 -3.30 -26.45
CA LYS A 108 -20.76 -3.03 -25.21
C LYS A 108 -20.78 -1.57 -24.75
N THR A 109 -20.40 -0.63 -25.61
CA THR A 109 -20.65 0.80 -25.35
C THR A 109 -22.07 1.13 -25.79
N PRO A 110 -22.95 1.69 -24.93
CA PRO A 110 -24.14 2.36 -25.44
C PRO A 110 -23.76 3.56 -26.32
#